data_AF-A0A8H5Z854-F1
#
_entry.id   AF-A0A8H5Z854-F1
#
_cell.length_a   1.000
_cell.length_b   1.000
_cell.length_c   1.000
_cell.angle_alpha   90.00
_cell.angle_beta   90.00
_cell.angle_gamma   90.00
#
_symmetry.space_group_name_H-M   'P 1'
#
loop_
_entity.id
_entity.type
_entity.pdbx_description
1 polymer ?
#
loop_
_entity_poly.entity_id
_entity_poly.type
_entity_poly.pdbx_seq_one_letter_code
_entity_poly.pdbx_strand_id
1 'polypeptide(L)'
;MITDRNNIRKLLRFVDGSSSESFQIQVEIVEGKRALFTRIENETTTVIQSFQGYGRNFEKACTKSATATSGYHRITSFRFGGLKCVVRHETDGYIDDALGQAEAQKQGKTADSLPQLLETLRFADSALTSTPTSTITVKREGKEVNCSSILEIKTRAASKNLDMDETAVQLWISQTPHLAIGYYKNGLFNDVQVQDMAQYVRDWERSNQKLLCSLGYLLNRIIEMVKGSANQVAIVKYDGGMKLEVIASERKKAPSEGVDTKWQGGKQGTEDSKLITEKGEHYKTPTQTNTPSRAKTPITIGNVRYEIDLSRIPRLASLVLNSSESSTHSTEIIHEAIALFDVALKGVETGYRQCFRSMPSDITRYRTLCATYDFLRVDVCKGRTLGEIIKDLKAAQDYDDEYRDKSKARDAAFKLVYSILQDTFQSNDKHKNTIFNAVLFVVSHPRTFKWKTRNAVRTVYESKFVLSVKQRANLDRWHELDSGEQARTDEDDVTTDEGNSDWYDSDYSDCS
;
A
#
# COMPACT_ATOMS: atom_id res chain seq x y z
N MET A 1 -20.24 13.70 -6.17
CA MET A 1 -19.34 12.55 -6.06
C MET A 1 -19.56 11.90 -4.70
N ILE A 2 -19.66 10.58 -4.66
CA ILE A 2 -19.76 9.76 -3.44
C ILE A 2 -18.55 8.83 -3.44
N THR A 3 -17.76 8.83 -2.37
CA THR A 3 -16.49 8.08 -2.29
C THR A 3 -16.08 7.83 -0.85
N ASP A 4 -14.92 7.21 -0.63
CA ASP A 4 -14.25 7.13 0.67
C ASP A 4 -12.94 7.95 0.68
N ARG A 5 -12.44 8.21 1.89
CA ARG A 5 -11.18 8.94 2.13
C ARG A 5 -10.01 8.32 1.36
N ASN A 6 -9.95 7.00 1.30
CA ASN A 6 -8.84 6.26 0.72
C ASN A 6 -8.71 6.52 -0.79
N ASN A 7 -9.82 6.50 -1.51
CA ASN A 7 -9.83 6.80 -2.95
C ASN A 7 -9.32 8.21 -3.25
N ILE A 8 -9.75 9.22 -2.49
CA ILE A 8 -9.26 10.60 -2.67
C ILE A 8 -7.77 10.67 -2.36
N ARG A 9 -7.31 10.06 -1.26
CA ARG A 9 -5.90 10.00 -0.88
C ARG A 9 -5.03 9.36 -1.97
N LYS A 10 -5.47 8.24 -2.55
CA LYS A 10 -4.75 7.55 -3.64
C LYS A 10 -4.68 8.40 -4.91
N LEU A 11 -5.76 9.06 -5.28
CA LEU A 11 -5.78 9.99 -6.43
C LEU A 11 -4.92 11.23 -6.18
N LEU A 12 -4.90 11.77 -4.96
CA LEU A 12 -4.05 12.89 -4.60
C LEU A 12 -2.56 12.51 -4.68
N ARG A 13 -2.17 11.36 -4.12
CA ARG A 13 -0.80 10.82 -4.23
C ARG A 13 -0.39 10.56 -5.67
N PHE A 14 -1.33 10.15 -6.54
CA PHE A 14 -1.08 10.03 -7.97
C PHE A 14 -0.76 11.40 -8.60
N VAL A 15 -1.54 12.44 -8.32
CA VAL A 15 -1.32 13.79 -8.85
C VAL A 15 -0.01 14.39 -8.33
N ASP A 16 0.32 14.13 -7.08
CA ASP A 16 1.56 14.56 -6.43
C ASP A 16 2.80 13.83 -6.95
N GLY A 17 2.62 12.70 -7.65
CA GLY A 17 3.73 11.85 -8.11
C GLY A 17 4.39 11.04 -7.00
N SER A 18 3.87 11.08 -5.77
CA SER A 18 4.39 10.33 -4.62
C SER A 18 3.86 8.89 -4.53
N SER A 19 2.83 8.53 -5.31
CA SER A 19 2.30 7.16 -5.33
C SER A 19 3.17 6.22 -6.16
N SER A 20 3.69 5.15 -5.54
CA SER A 20 4.16 3.96 -6.26
C SER A 20 3.23 2.75 -6.10
N GLU A 21 2.22 2.87 -5.24
CA GLU A 21 1.24 1.82 -4.95
C GLU A 21 0.21 1.73 -6.07
N SER A 22 0.02 0.53 -6.63
CA SER A 22 -1.05 0.30 -7.60
C SER A 22 -2.42 0.32 -6.92
N PHE A 23 -3.43 0.79 -7.64
CA PHE A 23 -4.80 0.79 -7.13
C PHE A 23 -5.83 0.68 -8.24
N GLN A 24 -7.03 0.23 -7.86
CA GLN A 24 -8.20 0.20 -8.72
C GLN A 24 -9.39 0.84 -8.01
N ILE A 25 -10.11 1.68 -8.73
CA ILE A 25 -11.35 2.31 -8.27
C ILE A 25 -12.41 2.08 -9.34
N GLN A 26 -13.51 1.43 -8.97
CA GLN A 26 -14.68 1.38 -9.83
C GLN A 26 -15.40 2.72 -9.75
N VAL A 27 -15.63 3.34 -10.90
CA VAL A 27 -16.41 4.58 -11.00
C VAL A 27 -17.68 4.28 -11.78
N GLU A 28 -18.82 4.64 -11.20
CA GLU A 28 -20.14 4.47 -11.77
C GLU A 28 -20.89 5.80 -11.79
N ILE A 29 -21.56 6.12 -12.89
CA ILE A 29 -22.48 7.26 -12.96
C ILE A 29 -23.92 6.76 -12.79
N VAL A 30 -24.52 7.16 -11.68
CA VAL A 30 -25.92 6.87 -11.33
C VAL A 30 -26.80 8.04 -11.79
N GLU A 31 -27.79 7.72 -12.63
CA GLU A 31 -28.78 8.67 -13.21
C GLU A 31 -28.15 9.89 -13.93
N GLY A 32 -26.94 9.73 -14.49
CA GLY A 32 -26.24 10.82 -15.18
C GLY A 32 -25.78 11.99 -14.29
N LYS A 33 -26.02 11.91 -12.97
CA LYS A 33 -25.82 13.03 -12.01
C LYS A 33 -24.84 12.71 -10.89
N ARG A 34 -24.82 11.46 -10.41
CA ARG A 34 -24.04 11.07 -9.23
C ARG A 34 -22.91 10.13 -9.66
N ALA A 35 -21.67 10.52 -9.40
CA ALA A 35 -20.53 9.64 -9.57
C ALA A 35 -20.22 8.92 -8.25
N LEU A 36 -20.21 7.58 -8.28
CA LEU A 36 -19.86 6.71 -7.16
C LEU A 36 -18.47 6.12 -7.42
N PHE A 37 -17.54 6.37 -6.51
CA PHE A 37 -16.17 5.86 -6.55
C PHE A 37 -16.04 4.77 -5.49
N THR A 38 -15.93 3.52 -5.92
CA THR A 38 -15.87 2.33 -5.06
C THR A 38 -14.48 1.74 -5.11
N ARG A 39 -13.85 1.62 -3.95
CA ARG A 39 -12.52 1.01 -3.81
C ARG A 39 -12.58 -0.47 -4.24
N ILE A 40 -11.64 -0.90 -5.07
CA ILE A 40 -11.41 -2.32 -5.39
C ILE A 40 -10.12 -2.76 -4.70
N GLU A 41 -10.24 -3.70 -3.77
CA GLU A 41 -9.11 -4.35 -3.10
C GLU A 41 -9.16 -5.86 -3.38
N ASN A 42 -8.03 -6.44 -3.78
CA ASN A 42 -7.90 -7.88 -3.98
C ASN A 42 -7.66 -8.62 -2.65
N GLU A 43 -7.21 -7.90 -1.62
CA GLU A 43 -6.89 -8.42 -0.30
C GLU A 43 -7.75 -7.69 0.74
N THR A 44 -8.73 -8.38 1.30
CA THR A 44 -9.62 -7.84 2.34
C THR A 44 -9.09 -8.08 3.76
N THR A 45 -8.00 -8.85 3.88
CA THR A 45 -7.36 -9.20 5.13
C THR A 45 -5.85 -9.22 4.96
N THR A 46 -5.13 -8.48 5.79
CA THR A 46 -3.67 -8.51 5.85
C THR A 46 -3.25 -9.21 7.15
N VAL A 47 -2.49 -10.30 7.04
CA VAL A 47 -1.89 -10.95 8.21
C VAL A 47 -0.62 -10.17 8.58
N ILE A 48 -0.66 -9.54 9.75
CA ILE A 48 0.48 -8.80 10.29
C ILE A 48 1.48 -9.82 10.85
N GLN A 49 2.49 -10.16 10.05
CA GLN A 49 3.56 -11.11 10.44
C GLN A 49 4.76 -10.43 11.12
N SER A 50 4.78 -9.09 11.17
CA SER A 50 5.85 -8.27 11.76
C SER A 50 5.27 -7.10 12.55
N PHE A 51 6.07 -6.45 13.39
CA PHE A 51 5.64 -5.27 14.13
C PHE A 51 5.12 -4.16 13.18
N GLN A 52 3.87 -3.72 13.37
CA GLN A 52 3.21 -2.66 12.58
C GLN A 52 2.95 -1.39 13.40
N GLY A 53 3.75 -1.17 14.44
CA GLY A 53 3.47 -0.12 15.41
C GLY A 53 2.52 -0.59 16.51
N TYR A 54 2.26 0.33 17.43
CA TYR A 54 1.39 0.09 18.58
C TYR A 54 0.00 0.71 18.38
N GLY A 55 -0.34 1.21 17.18
CA GLY A 55 -1.53 2.02 16.88
C GLY A 55 -2.82 1.47 17.47
N ARG A 56 -3.24 0.26 17.07
CA ARG A 56 -4.48 -0.38 17.57
C ARG A 56 -4.49 -0.56 19.09
N ASN A 57 -3.35 -0.95 19.68
CA ASN A 57 -3.26 -1.15 21.13
C ASN A 57 -3.29 0.19 21.88
N PHE A 58 -2.67 1.22 21.31
CA PHE A 58 -2.70 2.58 21.83
C PHE A 58 -4.10 3.18 21.75
N GLU A 59 -4.78 3.08 20.59
CA GLU A 59 -6.19 3.44 20.43
C GLU A 59 -7.06 2.75 21.49
N LYS A 60 -6.92 1.43 21.66
CA LYS A 60 -7.66 0.68 22.66
C LYS A 60 -7.36 1.10 24.10
N ALA A 61 -6.12 1.50 24.40
CA ALA A 61 -5.72 1.94 25.73
C ALA A 61 -6.18 3.38 26.04
N CYS A 62 -6.25 4.23 25.02
CA CYS A 62 -6.53 5.66 25.16
C CYS A 62 -7.98 6.06 24.83
N THR A 63 -8.79 5.14 24.30
CA THR A 63 -10.20 5.39 23.97
C THR A 63 -11.14 4.51 24.79
N LYS A 64 -12.37 4.99 24.99
CA LYS A 64 -13.47 4.22 25.61
C LYS A 64 -14.41 3.78 24.50
N SER A 65 -14.46 2.48 24.22
CA SER A 65 -15.34 1.93 23.18
C SER A 65 -16.70 1.54 23.73
N ALA A 66 -17.76 1.75 22.94
CA ALA A 66 -19.03 1.08 23.17
C ALA A 66 -18.91 -0.41 22.80
N THR A 67 -19.56 -1.28 23.58
CA THR A 67 -19.48 -2.73 23.37
C THR A 67 -20.04 -3.16 22.01
N ALA A 68 -19.36 -4.12 21.36
CA ALA A 68 -19.80 -4.85 20.16
C ALA A 68 -19.77 -4.11 18.79
N THR A 69 -18.91 -3.10 18.61
CA THR A 69 -18.69 -2.44 17.31
C THR A 69 -17.34 -2.81 16.67
N SER A 70 -17.31 -3.03 15.36
CA SER A 70 -16.07 -3.32 14.60
C SER A 70 -15.30 -2.08 14.12
N GLY A 71 -15.88 -0.88 14.23
CA GLY A 71 -15.27 0.40 13.84
C GLY A 71 -16.32 1.51 13.70
N TYR A 72 -15.89 2.76 13.81
CA TYR A 72 -16.75 3.94 13.70
C TYR A 72 -16.49 4.66 12.39
N HIS A 73 -17.54 4.92 11.61
CA HIS A 73 -17.42 5.59 10.33
C HIS A 73 -18.30 6.84 10.30
N ARG A 74 -17.79 7.88 9.67
CA ARG A 74 -18.50 9.12 9.40
C ARG A 74 -18.68 9.36 7.92
N ILE A 75 -19.69 10.15 7.60
CA ILE A 75 -19.97 10.64 6.25
C ILE A 75 -19.96 12.16 6.31
N THR A 76 -18.99 12.76 5.63
CA THR A 76 -18.82 14.22 5.57
C THR A 76 -19.23 14.72 4.19
N SER A 77 -19.90 15.87 4.13
CA SER A 77 -20.30 16.53 2.89
C SER A 77 -19.63 17.89 2.77
N PHE A 78 -18.89 18.12 1.68
CA PHE A 78 -18.26 19.40 1.37
C PHE A 78 -18.22 19.66 -0.13
N ARG A 79 -17.79 20.85 -0.54
CA ARG A 79 -17.61 21.22 -1.96
C ARG A 79 -16.13 21.27 -2.29
N PHE A 80 -15.76 20.68 -3.42
CA PHE A 80 -14.37 20.67 -3.89
C PHE A 80 -14.32 20.52 -5.41
N GLY A 81 -13.50 21.31 -6.10
CA GLY A 81 -13.34 21.23 -7.56
C GLY A 81 -14.67 21.34 -8.34
N GLY A 82 -15.62 22.13 -7.86
CA GLY A 82 -16.97 22.24 -8.45
C GLY A 82 -17.92 21.07 -8.13
N LEU A 83 -17.46 20.04 -7.44
CA LEU A 83 -18.24 18.86 -7.07
C LEU A 83 -18.81 19.01 -5.65
N LYS A 84 -20.04 18.54 -5.44
CA LYS A 84 -20.54 18.20 -4.10
C LYS A 84 -20.01 16.81 -3.74
N CYS A 85 -19.11 16.73 -2.78
CA CYS A 85 -18.44 15.52 -2.33
C CYS A 85 -19.15 14.98 -1.08
N VAL A 86 -19.42 13.68 -1.08
CA VAL A 86 -19.89 12.92 0.08
C VAL A 86 -18.84 11.84 0.33
N VAL A 87 -18.12 11.95 1.44
CA VAL A 87 -16.92 11.16 1.71
C VAL A 87 -17.11 10.36 2.99
N ARG A 88 -16.97 9.03 2.90
CA ARG A 88 -16.91 8.14 4.06
C ARG A 88 -15.49 8.03 4.58
N HIS A 89 -15.31 8.08 5.90
CA HIS A 89 -14.03 7.78 6.55
C HIS A 89 -14.22 7.09 7.90
N GLU A 90 -13.22 6.32 8.32
CA GLU A 90 -13.12 5.84 9.70
C GLU A 90 -12.78 7.02 10.62
N THR A 91 -13.24 6.97 11.87
CA THR A 91 -12.98 7.98 12.89
C THR A 91 -12.49 7.29 14.15
N ASP A 92 -11.31 7.67 14.63
CA ASP A 92 -10.63 6.99 15.74
C ASP A 92 -11.26 7.35 17.09
N GLY A 93 -11.78 8.57 17.24
CA GLY A 93 -12.46 8.99 18.44
C GLY A 93 -13.04 10.40 18.39
N TYR A 94 -13.48 10.86 19.56
CA TYR A 94 -13.89 12.25 19.78
C TYR A 94 -13.53 12.69 21.20
N ILE A 95 -13.36 13.99 21.38
CA ILE A 95 -13.14 14.64 22.66
C ILE A 95 -14.52 14.91 23.28
N ASP A 96 -14.74 14.44 24.52
CA ASP A 96 -15.98 14.72 25.24
C ASP A 96 -15.90 16.09 25.92
N ASP A 97 -16.69 17.05 25.43
CA ASP A 97 -16.70 18.45 25.88
C ASP A 97 -16.97 18.58 27.39
N ALA A 98 -17.65 17.60 28.01
CA ALA A 98 -17.90 17.57 29.46
C ALA A 98 -16.62 17.40 30.30
N LEU A 99 -15.57 16.80 29.73
CA LEU A 99 -14.25 16.65 30.35
C LEU A 99 -13.25 17.71 29.85
N GLY A 100 -13.40 18.17 28.59
CA GLY A 100 -12.54 19.18 27.98
C GLY A 100 -12.63 20.57 28.64
N GLN A 101 -13.79 20.96 29.16
CA GLN A 101 -13.94 22.24 29.87
C GLN A 101 -13.22 22.29 31.23
N ALA A 102 -12.94 21.13 31.85
CA ALA A 102 -12.21 21.07 33.12
C ALA A 102 -10.69 21.27 32.94
N GLU A 103 -10.14 20.89 31.78
CA GLU A 103 -8.70 21.04 31.47
C GLU A 103 -8.40 22.31 30.66
N ALA A 104 -9.29 22.75 29.77
CA ALA A 104 -9.15 23.98 28.98
C ALA A 104 -9.18 25.27 29.81
N GLN A 105 -9.63 25.22 31.07
CA GLN A 105 -9.53 26.35 32.01
C GLN A 105 -8.10 26.64 32.49
N LYS A 106 -7.08 25.82 32.14
CA LYS A 106 -5.69 26.12 32.47
C LYS A 106 -4.92 26.93 31.42
N GLN A 107 -5.40 27.10 30.19
CA GLN A 107 -4.71 27.90 29.17
C GLN A 107 -5.70 28.61 28.24
N GLY A 108 -5.93 29.91 28.50
CA GLY A 108 -6.22 30.93 27.49
C GLY A 108 -7.64 31.03 26.91
N LYS A 109 -8.34 32.12 27.29
CA LYS A 109 -9.58 32.63 26.67
C LYS A 109 -9.29 33.34 25.34
N THR A 110 -10.14 33.10 24.32
CA THR A 110 -10.99 34.05 23.52
C THR A 110 -11.36 33.38 22.17
N ALA A 111 -12.64 33.03 21.93
CA ALA A 111 -13.64 33.74 21.11
C ALA A 111 -13.35 33.68 19.58
N ASP A 112 -14.23 33.39 18.61
CA ASP A 112 -15.68 33.27 18.55
C ASP A 112 -16.10 32.48 17.28
N SER A 113 -17.24 31.78 17.39
CA SER A 113 -18.27 31.47 16.36
C SER A 113 -17.93 30.82 15.00
N LEU A 114 -18.56 29.66 14.72
CA LEU A 114 -19.37 29.42 13.50
C LEU A 114 -20.20 28.08 13.62
N PRO A 115 -21.40 28.08 14.25
CA PRO A 115 -22.32 26.93 14.21
C PRO A 115 -23.33 26.94 13.04
N GLN A 116 -23.23 27.89 12.09
CA GLN A 116 -24.37 28.23 11.23
C GLN A 116 -24.58 27.34 9.99
N LEU A 117 -23.75 26.31 9.76
CA LEU A 117 -23.89 25.41 8.60
C LEU A 117 -24.52 24.04 8.92
N LEU A 118 -24.68 23.70 10.21
CA LEU A 118 -25.25 22.41 10.63
C LEU A 118 -26.79 22.43 10.66
N GLU A 119 -27.42 23.60 10.67
CA GLU A 119 -28.89 23.71 10.73
C GLU A 119 -29.59 23.35 9.42
N THR A 120 -28.89 23.36 8.28
CA THR A 120 -29.51 23.11 6.96
C THR A 120 -29.59 21.61 6.58
N LEU A 121 -29.16 20.70 7.45
CA LEU A 121 -29.19 19.25 7.22
C LEU A 121 -30.07 18.48 8.21
N ARG A 122 -31.06 19.14 8.82
CA ARG A 122 -32.18 18.43 9.45
C ARG A 122 -33.02 17.78 8.34
N PHE A 123 -32.60 16.58 7.93
CA PHE A 123 -33.45 15.69 7.14
C PHE A 123 -34.73 15.48 7.94
N ALA A 124 -35.86 15.86 7.35
CA ALA A 124 -37.17 15.63 7.92
C ALA A 124 -37.29 14.17 8.38
N ASP A 125 -37.64 13.98 9.65
CA ASP A 125 -38.09 12.72 10.20
C ASP A 125 -39.37 12.33 9.46
N SER A 126 -39.20 11.64 8.34
CA SER A 126 -40.25 10.86 7.74
C SER A 126 -39.92 9.41 8.01
N ALA A 127 -40.72 8.79 8.87
CA ALA A 127 -40.67 7.38 9.19
C ALA A 127 -40.81 6.58 7.88
N LEU A 128 -39.68 6.22 7.27
CA LEU A 128 -39.65 5.33 6.12
C LEU A 128 -39.98 3.92 6.62
N THR A 129 -41.23 3.52 6.39
CA THR A 129 -41.66 2.11 6.46
C THR A 129 -40.73 1.29 5.57
N SER A 130 -39.98 0.38 6.19
CA SER A 130 -39.01 -0.46 5.50
C SER A 130 -39.75 -1.47 4.61
N THR A 131 -39.65 -1.31 3.30
CA THR A 131 -39.91 -2.43 2.37
C THR A 131 -38.79 -3.47 2.52
N PRO A 132 -39.10 -4.78 2.53
CA PRO A 132 -38.19 -5.85 2.92
C PRO A 132 -37.26 -6.27 1.76
N THR A 133 -36.52 -5.34 1.18
CA THR A 133 -35.56 -5.63 0.10
C THR A 133 -34.09 -5.59 0.54
N SER A 134 -33.79 -5.07 1.73
CA SER A 134 -32.43 -5.04 2.27
C SER A 134 -32.24 -6.08 3.37
N THR A 135 -31.33 -7.03 3.16
CA THR A 135 -30.81 -7.94 4.20
C THR A 135 -30.05 -7.21 5.33
N ILE A 136 -29.84 -5.91 5.20
CA ILE A 136 -29.19 -5.03 6.17
C ILE A 136 -30.24 -4.42 7.10
N THR A 137 -30.11 -4.69 8.40
CA THR A 137 -30.90 -4.04 9.45
C THR A 137 -30.19 -2.77 9.91
N VAL A 138 -30.82 -1.61 9.75
CA VAL A 138 -30.29 -0.34 10.27
C VAL A 138 -30.89 -0.07 11.64
N LYS A 139 -30.05 -0.02 12.67
CA LYS A 139 -30.43 0.40 14.02
C LYS A 139 -30.00 1.85 14.24
N ARG A 140 -30.92 2.69 14.69
CA ARG A 140 -30.62 4.07 15.11
C ARG A 140 -30.40 4.07 16.61
N GLU A 141 -29.14 3.99 17.01
CA GLU A 141 -28.71 3.93 18.40
C GLU A 141 -27.47 4.82 18.61
N GLY A 142 -27.13 5.13 19.86
CA GLY A 142 -25.97 5.95 20.22
C GLY A 142 -26.28 7.45 20.36
N LYS A 143 -25.23 8.25 20.51
CA LYS A 143 -25.27 9.71 20.66
C LYS A 143 -24.70 10.36 19.40
N GLU A 144 -25.36 11.41 18.91
CA GLU A 144 -24.80 12.25 17.87
C GLU A 144 -23.61 13.05 18.43
N VAL A 145 -22.45 12.91 17.78
CA VAL A 145 -21.20 13.55 18.20
C VAL A 145 -20.89 14.70 17.26
N ASN A 146 -20.55 15.87 17.81
CA ASN A 146 -20.25 17.05 17.01
C ASN A 146 -19.03 16.82 16.09
N CYS A 147 -19.07 17.30 14.84
CA CYS A 147 -17.92 17.27 13.93
C CYS A 147 -16.75 18.10 14.43
N SER A 148 -16.99 19.12 15.28
CA SER A 148 -15.89 19.88 15.86
C SER A 148 -15.08 19.11 16.89
N SER A 149 -15.59 17.99 17.44
CA SER A 149 -14.90 17.27 18.53
C SER A 149 -14.22 15.99 18.08
N ILE A 150 -14.28 15.62 16.80
CA ILE A 150 -13.64 14.39 16.31
C ILE A 150 -12.12 14.49 16.30
N LEU A 151 -11.50 13.32 16.41
CA LEU A 151 -10.06 13.15 16.62
C LEU A 151 -9.53 12.02 15.73
N GLU A 152 -8.41 12.28 15.06
CA GLU A 152 -7.54 11.24 14.46
C GLU A 152 -6.44 10.90 15.48
N ILE A 153 -6.11 9.63 15.61
CA ILE A 153 -5.06 9.13 16.49
C ILE A 153 -3.90 8.60 15.64
N LYS A 154 -2.68 9.04 15.97
CA LYS A 154 -1.44 8.52 15.38
C LYS A 154 -0.48 8.08 16.48
N THR A 155 0.33 7.08 16.17
CA THR A 155 1.47 6.72 17.01
C THR A 155 2.76 6.91 16.23
N ARG A 156 3.81 7.38 16.90
CA ARG A 156 5.12 7.55 16.28
C ARG A 156 6.23 7.19 17.25
N ALA A 157 7.34 6.64 16.76
CA ALA A 157 8.51 6.47 17.61
C ALA A 157 9.03 7.86 18.02
N ALA A 158 9.39 8.05 19.29
CA ALA A 158 9.90 9.33 19.80
C ALA A 158 11.17 9.83 19.11
N SER A 159 11.89 8.94 18.41
CA SER A 159 13.05 9.26 17.59
C SER A 159 12.72 9.70 16.15
N LYS A 160 11.44 9.66 15.74
CA LYS A 160 10.99 9.95 14.37
C LYS A 160 9.94 11.06 14.39
N ASN A 161 10.03 11.95 13.41
CA ASN A 161 8.99 12.95 13.19
C ASN A 161 7.74 12.32 12.56
N LEU A 162 6.57 12.85 12.92
CA LEU A 162 5.33 12.54 12.22
C LEU A 162 5.39 13.22 10.85
N ASP A 163 4.95 12.52 9.81
CA ASP A 163 4.78 13.10 8.49
C ASP A 163 3.52 13.97 8.53
N MET A 164 3.73 15.27 8.74
CA MET A 164 2.63 16.22 8.93
C MET A 164 1.91 16.54 7.62
N ASP A 165 2.57 16.45 6.46
CA ASP A 165 1.93 16.65 5.16
C ASP A 165 0.97 15.50 4.85
N GLU A 166 1.41 14.25 5.04
CA GLU A 166 0.56 13.08 4.87
C GLU A 166 -0.58 13.03 5.90
N THR A 167 -0.34 13.53 7.11
CA THR A 167 -1.36 13.65 8.14
C THR A 167 -2.37 14.75 7.79
N ALA A 168 -1.90 15.90 7.31
CA ALA A 168 -2.76 17.00 6.86
C ALA A 168 -3.69 16.58 5.73
N VAL A 169 -3.22 15.79 4.77
CA VAL A 169 -4.08 15.21 3.72
C VAL A 169 -5.24 14.42 4.33
N GLN A 170 -4.96 13.55 5.31
CA GLN A 170 -6.00 12.74 5.95
C GLN A 170 -7.00 13.59 6.73
N LEU A 171 -6.51 14.59 7.48
CA LEU A 171 -7.34 15.52 8.24
C LEU A 171 -8.18 16.42 7.31
N TRP A 172 -7.60 16.91 6.22
CA TRP A 172 -8.27 17.73 5.20
C TRP A 172 -9.39 16.93 4.51
N ILE A 173 -9.14 15.69 4.06
CA ILE A 173 -10.17 14.89 3.38
C ILE A 173 -11.33 14.54 4.34
N SER A 174 -11.01 14.22 5.60
CA SER A 174 -12.00 13.83 6.62
C SER A 174 -12.69 15.01 7.28
N GLN A 175 -12.14 16.22 7.15
CA GLN A 175 -12.52 17.42 7.91
C GLN A 175 -12.41 17.19 9.43
N THR A 176 -11.34 16.50 9.84
CA THR A 176 -11.06 16.18 11.25
C THR A 176 -10.23 17.30 11.87
N PRO A 177 -10.74 17.99 12.92
CA PRO A 177 -10.09 19.18 13.48
C PRO A 177 -8.99 18.86 14.48
N HIS A 178 -8.99 17.67 15.11
CA HIS A 178 -8.01 17.34 16.14
C HIS A 178 -7.13 16.16 15.75
N LEU A 179 -5.87 16.21 16.19
CA LEU A 179 -4.91 15.13 16.06
C LEU A 179 -4.33 14.78 17.44
N ALA A 180 -4.43 13.51 17.83
CA ALA A 180 -3.72 12.97 18.98
C ALA A 180 -2.51 12.17 18.51
N ILE A 181 -1.34 12.44 19.06
CA ILE A 181 -0.09 11.76 18.74
C ILE A 181 0.47 11.13 20.00
N GLY A 182 0.58 9.80 20.02
CA GLY A 182 1.33 9.07 21.03
C GLY A 182 2.75 8.80 20.55
N TYR A 183 3.74 9.46 21.18
CA TYR A 183 5.15 9.17 20.96
C TYR A 183 5.62 8.05 21.89
N TYR A 184 6.20 7.00 21.30
CA TYR A 184 6.67 5.83 22.06
C TYR A 184 8.18 5.62 21.99
N LYS A 185 8.74 5.07 23.07
CA LYS A 185 10.11 4.55 23.13
C LYS A 185 10.09 3.17 23.78
N ASN A 186 10.59 2.15 23.08
CA ASN A 186 10.59 0.76 23.56
C ASN A 186 9.20 0.26 24.02
N GLY A 187 8.14 0.63 23.28
CA GLY A 187 6.75 0.26 23.60
C GLY A 187 6.08 1.09 24.70
N LEU A 188 6.81 1.98 25.38
CA LEU A 188 6.26 2.89 26.40
C LEU A 188 5.89 4.23 25.78
N PHE A 189 4.65 4.67 26.01
CA PHE A 189 4.11 5.96 25.58
C PHE A 189 4.17 6.95 26.73
N ASN A 190 5.16 7.83 26.71
CA ASN A 190 5.38 8.82 27.78
C ASN A 190 5.05 10.26 27.35
N ASP A 191 4.80 10.46 26.05
CA ASP A 191 4.48 11.76 25.47
C ASP A 191 3.25 11.58 24.57
N VAL A 192 2.10 12.07 25.03
CA VAL A 192 0.84 12.06 24.29
C VAL A 192 0.39 13.49 24.13
N GLN A 193 0.26 13.92 22.88
CA GLN A 193 -0.08 15.29 22.53
C GLN A 193 -1.43 15.30 21.83
N VAL A 194 -2.29 16.24 22.19
CA VAL A 194 -3.55 16.51 21.49
C VAL A 194 -3.47 17.93 20.94
N GLN A 195 -3.64 18.08 19.64
CA GLN A 195 -3.47 19.36 18.94
C GLN A 195 -4.74 19.72 18.16
N ASP A 196 -5.13 20.98 18.23
CA ASP A 196 -6.06 21.57 17.27
C ASP A 196 -5.33 21.83 15.96
N MET A 197 -5.77 21.16 14.91
CA MET A 197 -5.18 21.16 13.58
C MET A 197 -5.93 22.07 12.61
N ALA A 198 -6.99 22.75 13.04
CA ALA A 198 -7.86 23.52 12.15
C ALA A 198 -7.09 24.61 11.40
N GLN A 199 -6.23 25.37 12.09
CA GLN A 199 -5.40 26.39 11.44
C GLN A 199 -4.33 25.76 10.54
N TYR A 200 -3.68 24.69 11.01
CA TYR A 200 -2.65 23.99 10.25
C TYR A 200 -3.19 23.45 8.91
N VAL A 201 -4.35 22.81 8.93
CA VAL A 201 -5.00 22.28 7.72
C VAL A 201 -5.39 23.40 6.75
N ARG A 202 -5.86 24.56 7.25
CA ARG A 202 -6.14 25.73 6.39
C ARG A 202 -4.89 26.26 5.70
N ASP A 203 -3.77 26.33 6.43
CA ASP A 203 -2.51 26.82 5.87
C ASP A 203 -1.88 25.80 4.91
N TRP A 204 -2.02 24.51 5.21
CA TRP A 204 -1.65 23.42 4.31
C TRP A 204 -2.46 23.50 3.00
N GLU A 205 -3.79 23.66 3.09
CA GLU A 205 -4.65 23.83 1.91
C GLU A 205 -4.24 25.04 1.07
N ARG A 206 -3.96 26.19 1.71
CA ARG A 206 -3.50 27.39 1.00
C ARG A 206 -2.16 27.17 0.29
N SER A 207 -1.25 26.44 0.90
CA SER A 207 0.08 26.13 0.33
C SER A 207 0.01 25.08 -0.79
N ASN A 208 -1.00 24.21 -0.78
CA ASN A 208 -1.14 23.08 -1.72
C ASN A 208 -2.17 23.32 -2.84
N GLN A 209 -2.55 24.57 -3.11
CA GLN A 209 -3.59 24.90 -4.10
C GLN A 209 -3.32 24.32 -5.49
N LYS A 210 -2.06 24.29 -5.95
CA LYS A 210 -1.73 23.70 -7.26
C LYS A 210 -2.07 22.21 -7.32
N LEU A 211 -1.66 21.47 -6.30
CA LEU A 211 -1.94 20.04 -6.16
C LEU A 211 -3.45 19.78 -6.07
N LEU A 212 -4.16 20.57 -5.25
CA LEU A 212 -5.61 20.46 -5.08
C LEU A 212 -6.39 20.80 -6.35
N CYS A 213 -5.97 21.83 -7.10
CA CYS A 213 -6.54 22.16 -8.41
C CYS A 213 -6.38 21.00 -9.40
N SER A 214 -5.20 20.38 -9.45
CA SER A 214 -4.93 19.23 -10.30
C SER A 214 -5.77 18.00 -9.89
N LEU A 215 -5.96 17.75 -8.58
CA LEU A 215 -6.90 16.73 -8.10
C LEU A 215 -8.33 17.04 -8.54
N GLY A 216 -8.78 18.30 -8.38
CA GLY A 216 -10.11 18.74 -8.83
C GLY A 216 -10.32 18.51 -10.32
N TYR A 217 -9.33 18.85 -11.15
CA TYR A 217 -9.35 18.58 -12.58
C TYR A 217 -9.43 17.08 -12.87
N LEU A 218 -8.57 16.27 -12.23
CA LEU A 218 -8.54 14.82 -12.42
C LEU A 218 -9.88 14.17 -12.09
N LEU A 219 -10.50 14.54 -10.96
CA LEU A 219 -11.81 14.01 -10.55
C LEU A 219 -12.89 14.32 -11.58
N ASN A 220 -12.96 15.56 -12.06
CA ASN A 220 -13.91 15.94 -13.09
C ASN A 220 -13.64 15.18 -14.40
N ARG A 221 -12.36 15.07 -14.80
CA ARG A 221 -11.96 14.37 -16.02
C ARG A 221 -12.36 12.90 -15.99
N ILE A 222 -12.15 12.21 -14.86
CA ILE A 222 -12.61 10.83 -14.66
C ILE A 222 -14.13 10.77 -14.83
N ILE A 223 -14.87 11.63 -14.13
CA ILE A 223 -16.35 11.65 -14.18
C ILE A 223 -16.86 11.85 -15.60
N GLU A 224 -16.28 12.79 -16.36
CA GLU A 224 -16.63 13.05 -17.75
C GLU A 224 -16.39 11.84 -18.66
N MET A 225 -15.22 11.21 -18.55
CA MET A 225 -14.89 10.02 -19.34
C MET A 225 -15.85 8.86 -19.05
N VAL A 226 -16.18 8.61 -17.77
CA VAL A 226 -17.12 7.54 -17.41
C VAL A 226 -18.54 7.89 -17.87
N LYS A 227 -18.97 9.15 -17.72
CA LYS A 227 -20.29 9.60 -18.16
C LYS A 227 -20.52 9.43 -19.66
N GLY A 228 -19.47 9.61 -20.46
CA GLY A 228 -19.49 9.39 -21.92
C GLY A 228 -19.34 7.92 -22.35
N SER A 229 -19.05 6.99 -21.43
CA SER A 229 -18.94 5.56 -21.74
C SER A 229 -20.31 4.89 -21.89
N ALA A 230 -20.40 3.84 -22.72
CA ALA A 230 -21.65 3.16 -23.04
C ALA A 230 -22.41 2.64 -21.79
N ASN A 231 -21.68 2.04 -20.84
CA ASN A 231 -22.26 1.44 -19.64
C ASN A 231 -22.26 2.38 -18.43
N GLN A 232 -21.67 3.57 -18.56
CA GLN A 232 -21.49 4.52 -17.45
C GLN A 232 -20.78 3.93 -16.23
N VAL A 233 -19.98 2.89 -16.44
CA VAL A 233 -19.16 2.20 -15.44
C VAL A 233 -17.76 2.00 -16.02
N ALA A 234 -16.74 2.36 -15.25
CA ALA A 234 -15.35 2.18 -15.62
C ALA A 234 -14.48 1.81 -14.41
N ILE A 235 -13.34 1.19 -14.68
CA ILE A 235 -12.26 1.00 -13.71
C ILE A 235 -11.20 2.05 -13.96
N VAL A 236 -10.95 2.86 -12.94
CA VAL A 236 -9.77 3.73 -12.85
C VAL A 236 -8.64 2.90 -12.27
N LYS A 237 -7.58 2.69 -13.05
CA LYS A 237 -6.44 1.84 -12.69
C LYS A 237 -5.14 2.64 -12.70
N TYR A 238 -4.33 2.41 -11.68
CA TYR A 238 -2.99 2.94 -11.54
C TYR A 238 -2.00 1.81 -11.23
N ASP A 239 -0.87 1.77 -11.93
CA ASP A 239 0.16 0.72 -11.81
C ASP A 239 1.56 1.27 -11.46
N GLY A 240 1.66 2.47 -10.87
CA GLY A 240 2.95 3.01 -10.37
C GLY A 240 3.79 3.78 -11.40
N GLY A 241 3.17 4.55 -12.30
CA GLY A 241 3.86 5.41 -13.28
C GLY A 241 3.26 6.81 -13.40
N MET A 242 3.35 7.44 -14.58
CA MET A 242 2.81 8.81 -14.81
C MET A 242 1.37 8.83 -15.33
N LYS A 243 0.78 7.67 -15.62
CA LYS A 243 -0.54 7.58 -16.26
C LYS A 243 -1.56 6.89 -15.36
N LEU A 244 -2.79 7.39 -15.46
CA LEU A 244 -3.99 6.78 -14.90
C LEU A 244 -4.84 6.27 -16.06
N GLU A 245 -5.18 4.99 -16.05
CA GLU A 245 -6.00 4.38 -17.10
C GLU A 245 -7.47 4.34 -16.66
N VAL A 246 -8.37 4.71 -17.57
CA VAL A 246 -9.82 4.62 -17.35
C VAL A 246 -10.39 3.64 -18.36
N ILE A 247 -10.75 2.46 -17.88
CA ILE A 247 -11.11 1.30 -18.71
C ILE A 247 -12.61 1.06 -18.55
N ALA A 248 -13.37 1.10 -19.65
CA ALA A 248 -14.80 0.78 -19.62
C ALA A 248 -15.02 -0.62 -19.01
N SER A 249 -16.04 -0.76 -18.17
CA SER A 249 -16.30 -2.00 -17.46
C SER A 249 -17.74 -2.47 -17.66
N GLU A 250 -17.90 -3.79 -17.76
CA GLU A 250 -19.20 -4.48 -17.73
C GLU A 250 -19.50 -5.09 -16.35
N ARG A 251 -18.70 -4.76 -15.32
CA ARG A 251 -18.92 -5.25 -13.96
C ARG A 251 -20.30 -4.84 -13.43
N LYS A 252 -20.87 -5.69 -12.57
CA LYS A 252 -22.13 -5.40 -11.87
C LYS A 252 -22.00 -4.05 -11.14
N LYS A 253 -23.02 -3.22 -11.31
CA LYS A 253 -23.18 -1.93 -10.63
C LYS A 253 -23.05 -2.12 -9.11
N ALA A 254 -22.41 -1.16 -8.44
CA ALA A 254 -22.11 -1.25 -7.02
C ALA A 254 -23.36 -1.12 -6.11
N PRO A 255 -24.38 -0.33 -6.44
CA PRO A 255 -25.63 -0.32 -5.69
C PRO A 255 -26.31 -1.69 -5.68
N SER A 256 -26.76 -2.14 -4.51
CA SER A 256 -27.61 -3.33 -4.41
C SER A 256 -28.96 -3.10 -5.06
N GLU A 257 -29.58 -4.15 -5.57
CA GLU A 257 -30.94 -4.12 -6.14
C GLU A 257 -31.92 -3.43 -5.16
N GLY A 258 -32.62 -2.39 -5.63
CA GLY A 258 -33.56 -1.59 -4.84
C GLY A 258 -33.00 -0.31 -4.20
N VAL A 259 -31.68 -0.10 -4.15
CA VAL A 259 -31.10 1.20 -3.75
C VAL A 259 -31.32 2.25 -4.83
N ASP A 260 -31.20 1.85 -6.10
CA ASP A 260 -31.50 2.70 -7.25
C ASP A 260 -32.93 3.26 -7.18
N THR A 261 -33.90 2.43 -6.79
CA THR A 261 -35.31 2.83 -6.64
C THR A 261 -35.53 3.86 -5.52
N LYS A 262 -34.72 3.83 -4.45
CA LYS A 262 -34.76 4.85 -3.39
C LYS A 262 -34.09 6.16 -3.80
N TRP A 263 -33.11 6.09 -4.70
CA TRP A 263 -32.36 7.26 -5.20
C TRP A 263 -33.09 8.02 -6.30
N GLN A 264 -34.05 7.35 -6.98
CA GLN A 264 -34.92 7.90 -8.01
C GLN A 264 -35.88 8.99 -7.50
N GLY A 265 -36.03 9.15 -6.18
CA GLY A 265 -36.98 10.07 -5.58
C GLY A 265 -38.41 9.55 -5.74
N GLY A 266 -39.21 9.69 -4.67
CA GLY A 266 -40.61 9.25 -4.67
C GLY A 266 -41.40 9.82 -5.84
N LYS A 267 -41.61 9.00 -6.87
CA LYS A 267 -42.72 9.11 -7.80
C LYS A 267 -43.36 7.73 -7.88
N GLN A 268 -44.12 7.39 -6.85
CA GLN A 268 -45.20 6.43 -7.02
C GLN A 268 -46.29 7.13 -7.82
N GLY A 269 -46.50 6.64 -9.04
CA GLY A 269 -47.55 7.05 -9.96
C GLY A 269 -47.71 5.94 -10.99
N THR A 270 -48.48 4.93 -10.59
CA THR A 270 -49.41 4.12 -11.40
C THR A 270 -49.11 3.97 -12.90
N GLU A 271 -48.87 2.73 -13.34
CA GLU A 271 -49.89 1.98 -14.09
C GLU A 271 -49.46 0.52 -14.30
N ASP A 272 -50.36 -0.37 -13.89
CA ASP A 272 -50.36 -1.78 -14.27
C ASP A 272 -50.62 -1.96 -15.77
N SER A 273 -50.09 -3.07 -16.29
CA SER A 273 -50.78 -4.05 -17.15
C SER A 273 -50.03 -4.36 -18.47
N LYS A 274 -49.39 -5.53 -18.55
CA LYS A 274 -49.88 -6.70 -19.31
C LYS A 274 -48.79 -7.73 -19.59
N LEU A 275 -49.09 -8.97 -19.21
CA LEU A 275 -48.50 -10.23 -19.67
C LEU A 275 -48.69 -10.43 -21.19
N ILE A 276 -47.81 -11.20 -21.84
CA ILE A 276 -48.11 -12.52 -22.46
C ILE A 276 -46.98 -13.02 -23.40
N THR A 277 -46.54 -14.27 -23.13
CA THR A 277 -45.89 -15.34 -23.96
C THR A 277 -44.60 -15.06 -24.74
N GLU A 278 -43.49 -15.72 -24.40
CA GLU A 278 -43.08 -17.10 -24.81
C GLU A 278 -42.76 -17.26 -26.31
N LYS A 279 -41.47 -17.48 -26.59
CA LYS A 279 -40.97 -18.65 -27.35
C LYS A 279 -39.49 -18.83 -27.07
N GLY A 280 -39.13 -20.00 -26.57
CA GLY A 280 -37.74 -20.42 -26.39
C GLY A 280 -37.13 -20.92 -27.69
N GLU A 281 -35.81 -20.89 -27.76
CA GLU A 281 -34.99 -21.89 -28.42
C GLU A 281 -33.58 -21.89 -27.81
N HIS A 282 -33.14 -23.08 -27.42
CA HIS A 282 -31.76 -23.39 -27.02
C HIS A 282 -30.77 -23.06 -28.15
N TYR A 283 -29.59 -22.53 -27.83
CA TYR A 283 -28.26 -23.15 -28.10
C TYR A 283 -27.12 -22.15 -27.86
N LYS A 284 -26.16 -22.60 -27.04
CA LYS A 284 -24.71 -22.33 -27.08
C LYS A 284 -24.19 -20.94 -26.64
N THR A 285 -23.50 -20.98 -25.50
CA THR A 285 -22.51 -20.03 -25.01
C THR A 285 -21.47 -19.69 -26.09
N PRO A 286 -21.26 -18.40 -26.43
CA PRO A 286 -20.08 -17.95 -27.15
C PRO A 286 -19.06 -17.38 -26.16
N THR A 287 -18.03 -18.19 -25.93
CA THR A 287 -16.61 -17.90 -25.73
C THR A 287 -16.18 -16.42 -25.54
N GLN A 288 -15.59 -16.18 -24.37
CA GLN A 288 -14.73 -15.04 -24.04
C GLN A 288 -13.48 -15.01 -24.92
N THR A 289 -13.11 -13.85 -25.46
CA THR A 289 -11.79 -13.62 -26.07
C THR A 289 -10.84 -13.00 -25.05
N ASN A 290 -9.87 -13.82 -24.64
CA ASN A 290 -8.81 -13.61 -23.67
C ASN A 290 -7.67 -12.68 -24.14
N THR A 291 -7.08 -11.95 -23.19
CA THR A 291 -5.61 -12.00 -22.98
C THR A 291 -5.37 -12.64 -21.60
N PRO A 292 -4.36 -13.52 -21.46
CA PRO A 292 -4.49 -14.72 -20.64
C PRO A 292 -4.32 -14.44 -19.14
N SER A 293 -5.29 -14.88 -18.33
CA SER A 293 -5.01 -15.13 -16.92
C SER A 293 -3.93 -16.21 -16.87
N ARG A 294 -2.75 -15.89 -16.34
CA ARG A 294 -1.67 -16.86 -16.20
C ARG A 294 -2.15 -17.94 -15.24
N ALA A 295 -2.42 -19.13 -15.75
CA ALA A 295 -2.97 -20.23 -14.98
C ALA A 295 -2.04 -20.53 -13.81
N LYS A 296 -2.51 -20.28 -12.58
CA LYS A 296 -1.84 -20.72 -11.37
C LYS A 296 -2.24 -22.18 -11.15
N THR A 297 -1.25 -23.00 -10.82
CA THR A 297 -1.45 -24.44 -10.58
C THR A 297 -1.35 -24.72 -9.08
N PRO A 298 -2.34 -25.41 -8.48
CA PRO A 298 -2.25 -25.84 -7.09
C PRO A 298 -1.17 -26.94 -6.97
N ILE A 299 -0.16 -26.68 -6.14
CA ILE A 299 0.88 -27.66 -5.79
C ILE A 299 1.10 -27.63 -4.28
N THR A 300 1.11 -28.80 -3.67
CA THR A 300 1.47 -28.98 -2.26
C THR A 300 2.95 -29.36 -2.17
N ILE A 301 3.74 -28.56 -1.45
CA ILE A 301 5.17 -28.80 -1.21
C ILE A 301 5.36 -29.00 0.29
N GLY A 302 5.76 -30.21 0.69
CA GLY A 302 5.69 -30.63 2.09
C GLY A 302 4.24 -30.64 2.57
N ASN A 303 3.92 -29.79 3.56
CA ASN A 303 2.58 -29.71 4.17
C ASN A 303 1.85 -28.39 3.83
N VAL A 304 2.36 -27.62 2.86
CA VAL A 304 1.81 -26.31 2.50
C VAL A 304 1.37 -26.32 1.05
N ARG A 305 0.13 -25.87 0.80
CA ARG A 305 -0.46 -25.72 -0.53
C ARG A 305 -0.17 -24.35 -1.10
N TYR A 306 0.32 -24.31 -2.34
CA TYR A 306 0.68 -23.10 -3.08
C TYR A 306 -0.09 -23.02 -4.40
N GLU A 307 -0.37 -21.80 -4.85
CA GLU A 307 -0.93 -21.50 -6.19
C GLU A 307 0.17 -20.84 -7.03
N ILE A 308 0.87 -21.64 -7.84
CA ILE A 308 2.16 -21.25 -8.45
C ILE A 308 2.00 -20.96 -9.94
N ASP A 309 2.60 -19.87 -10.40
CA ASP A 309 2.84 -19.62 -11.83
C ASP A 309 4.07 -20.42 -12.32
N LEU A 310 3.82 -21.58 -12.92
CA LEU A 310 4.84 -22.53 -13.34
C LEU A 310 5.78 -22.00 -14.43
N SER A 311 5.37 -20.98 -15.18
CA SER A 311 6.20 -20.40 -16.24
C SER A 311 7.47 -19.72 -15.71
N ARG A 312 7.55 -19.51 -14.40
CA ARG A 312 8.70 -18.89 -13.72
C ARG A 312 9.57 -19.90 -12.97
N ILE A 313 9.14 -21.16 -12.88
CA ILE A 313 9.81 -22.23 -12.13
C ILE A 313 9.89 -23.49 -13.02
N PRO A 314 10.90 -23.59 -13.89
CA PRO A 314 10.96 -24.63 -14.92
C PRO A 314 10.93 -26.06 -14.39
N ARG A 315 11.54 -26.33 -13.23
CA ARG A 315 11.51 -27.68 -12.65
C ARG A 315 10.10 -28.12 -12.22
N LEU A 316 9.34 -27.23 -11.58
CA LEU A 316 7.97 -27.54 -11.18
C LEU A 316 7.07 -27.69 -12.41
N ALA A 317 7.29 -26.88 -13.45
CA ALA A 317 6.60 -27.05 -14.73
C ALA A 317 6.83 -28.46 -15.33
N SER A 318 8.09 -28.94 -15.33
CA SER A 318 8.41 -30.29 -15.81
C SER A 318 7.79 -31.40 -14.95
N LEU A 319 7.74 -31.23 -13.63
CA LEU A 319 7.11 -32.19 -12.71
C LEU A 319 5.61 -32.32 -12.97
N VAL A 320 4.93 -31.19 -13.21
CA VAL A 320 3.50 -31.15 -13.51
C VAL A 320 3.20 -31.88 -14.81
N LEU A 321 3.97 -31.63 -15.87
CA LEU A 321 3.82 -32.29 -17.16
C LEU A 321 3.98 -33.82 -17.08
N ASN A 322 4.94 -34.30 -16.27
CA ASN A 322 5.18 -35.73 -16.10
C ASN A 322 4.10 -36.43 -15.23
N SER A 323 3.46 -35.69 -14.31
CA SER A 323 2.41 -36.22 -13.44
C SER A 323 1.06 -36.37 -14.15
N SER A 324 0.77 -35.52 -15.16
CA SER A 324 -0.44 -35.61 -15.97
C SER A 324 -0.49 -36.84 -16.89
N GLU A 325 0.63 -37.53 -17.11
CA GLU A 325 0.68 -38.75 -17.92
C GLU A 325 0.37 -40.03 -17.11
N SER A 326 0.33 -39.96 -15.77
CA SER A 326 0.35 -41.18 -14.92
C SER A 326 -0.82 -41.37 -13.96
N SER A 327 -1.79 -40.44 -13.83
CA SER A 327 -2.93 -40.66 -12.91
C SER A 327 -4.28 -40.12 -13.42
N THR A 328 -5.27 -41.02 -13.43
CA THR A 328 -6.70 -40.67 -13.47
C THR A 328 -7.15 -40.48 -12.01
N HIS A 329 -7.60 -39.27 -11.68
CA HIS A 329 -8.17 -38.85 -10.38
C HIS A 329 -7.19 -38.49 -9.23
N SER A 330 -6.46 -37.38 -9.36
CA SER A 330 -6.34 -36.33 -8.30
C SER A 330 -5.67 -35.08 -8.86
N THR A 331 -6.30 -33.92 -8.68
CA THR A 331 -5.90 -32.63 -9.29
C THR A 331 -4.82 -31.87 -8.50
N GLU A 332 -4.26 -32.47 -7.45
CA GLU A 332 -3.33 -31.81 -6.54
C GLU A 332 -1.97 -32.53 -6.55
N ILE A 333 -0.94 -31.86 -7.04
CA ILE A 333 0.41 -32.39 -7.14
C ILE A 333 1.09 -32.21 -5.78
N ILE A 334 1.59 -33.31 -5.21
CA ILE A 334 2.30 -33.31 -3.93
C ILE A 334 3.78 -33.54 -4.21
N HIS A 335 4.63 -32.67 -3.70
CA HIS A 335 6.09 -32.77 -3.75
C HIS A 335 6.66 -32.74 -2.33
N GLU A 336 7.79 -33.41 -2.12
CA GLU A 336 8.52 -33.35 -0.85
C GLU A 336 8.93 -31.91 -0.48
N ALA A 337 9.20 -31.67 0.81
CA ALA A 337 9.56 -30.33 1.29
C ALA A 337 10.85 -29.83 0.62
N ILE A 338 10.79 -28.64 0.02
CA ILE A 338 11.95 -27.97 -0.56
C ILE A 338 12.42 -26.89 0.43
N ALA A 339 13.70 -26.90 0.78
CA ALA A 339 14.26 -25.95 1.74
C ALA A 339 14.12 -24.51 1.25
N LEU A 340 13.63 -23.61 2.10
CA LEU A 340 13.44 -22.18 1.80
C LEU A 340 12.61 -21.91 0.54
N PHE A 341 11.71 -22.83 0.17
CA PHE A 341 10.89 -22.71 -1.03
C PHE A 341 9.97 -21.49 -1.01
N ASP A 342 9.40 -21.18 0.16
CA ASP A 342 8.60 -19.99 0.41
C ASP A 342 9.39 -18.69 0.11
N VAL A 343 10.63 -18.61 0.58
CA VAL A 343 11.53 -17.48 0.31
C VAL A 343 11.89 -17.43 -1.17
N ALA A 344 12.19 -18.59 -1.78
CA ALA A 344 12.54 -18.69 -3.19
C ALA A 344 11.38 -18.21 -4.07
N LEU A 345 10.17 -18.70 -3.81
CA LEU A 345 8.94 -18.35 -4.50
C LEU A 345 8.65 -16.86 -4.36
N LYS A 346 8.76 -16.29 -3.15
CA LYS A 346 8.57 -14.84 -2.93
C LYS A 346 9.56 -14.01 -3.74
N GLY A 347 10.83 -14.42 -3.81
CA GLY A 347 11.85 -13.76 -4.62
C GLY A 347 11.55 -13.81 -6.12
N VAL A 348 11.03 -14.95 -6.61
CA VAL A 348 10.53 -15.04 -7.99
C VAL A 348 9.34 -14.10 -8.15
N GLU A 349 8.25 -14.29 -7.43
CA GLU A 349 6.98 -13.61 -7.68
C GLU A 349 7.06 -12.09 -7.51
N THR A 350 7.71 -11.63 -6.44
CA THR A 350 7.65 -10.24 -5.99
C THR A 350 9.00 -9.50 -6.04
N GLY A 351 10.08 -10.20 -6.41
CA GLY A 351 11.43 -9.67 -6.63
C GLY A 351 12.43 -10.04 -5.54
N TYR A 352 13.69 -10.18 -5.95
CA TYR A 352 14.74 -10.83 -5.15
C TYR A 352 15.19 -10.05 -3.90
N ARG A 353 14.88 -8.75 -3.80
CA ARG A 353 15.08 -7.97 -2.57
C ARG A 353 14.33 -8.57 -1.36
N GLN A 354 13.27 -9.34 -1.60
CA GLN A 354 12.51 -10.02 -0.54
C GLN A 354 13.30 -11.15 0.13
N CYS A 355 14.31 -11.71 -0.52
CA CYS A 355 15.17 -12.74 0.05
C CYS A 355 15.97 -12.21 1.25
N PHE A 356 16.48 -10.98 1.17
CA PHE A 356 17.15 -10.32 2.30
C PHE A 356 16.20 -10.03 3.48
N ARG A 357 14.94 -9.70 3.19
CA ARG A 357 13.92 -9.43 4.22
C ARG A 357 13.50 -10.69 4.97
N SER A 358 13.44 -11.81 4.25
CA SER A 358 12.87 -13.06 4.76
C SER A 358 13.91 -13.93 5.48
N MET A 359 15.19 -13.52 5.50
CA MET A 359 16.27 -14.30 6.10
C MET A 359 17.28 -13.39 6.81
N PRO A 360 17.86 -13.82 7.95
CA PRO A 360 18.97 -13.10 8.58
C PRO A 360 20.20 -13.10 7.67
N SER A 361 21.18 -12.24 7.96
CA SER A 361 22.45 -12.09 7.21
C SER A 361 23.41 -13.31 7.33
N ASP A 362 22.89 -14.49 7.66
CA ASP A 362 23.63 -15.74 7.79
C ASP A 362 23.89 -16.38 6.42
N ILE A 363 25.17 -16.52 6.08
CA ILE A 363 25.63 -17.08 4.83
C ILE A 363 25.08 -18.48 4.52
N THR A 364 24.85 -19.31 5.54
CA THR A 364 24.38 -20.69 5.36
C THR A 364 23.03 -20.69 4.69
N ARG A 365 22.13 -19.81 5.12
CA ARG A 365 20.80 -19.64 4.53
C ARG A 365 20.85 -19.13 3.08
N TYR A 366 21.73 -18.19 2.77
CA TYR A 366 21.89 -17.72 1.37
C TYR A 366 22.44 -18.82 0.46
N ARG A 367 23.36 -19.66 0.95
CA ARG A 367 23.84 -20.84 0.20
C ARG A 367 22.70 -21.83 -0.05
N THR A 368 21.91 -22.14 0.97
CA THR A 368 20.72 -23.00 0.82
C THR A 368 19.74 -22.41 -0.18
N LEU A 369 19.45 -21.10 -0.11
CA LEU A 369 18.53 -20.45 -1.04
C LEU A 369 19.05 -20.47 -2.49
N CYS A 370 20.36 -20.25 -2.70
CA CYS A 370 20.96 -20.34 -4.03
C CYS A 370 20.87 -21.78 -4.59
N ALA A 371 21.13 -22.79 -3.75
CA ALA A 371 20.95 -24.19 -4.11
C ALA A 371 19.47 -24.52 -4.42
N THR A 372 18.52 -23.90 -3.71
CA THR A 372 17.09 -24.01 -4.03
C THR A 372 16.76 -23.40 -5.38
N TYR A 373 17.30 -22.23 -5.73
CA TYR A 373 17.10 -21.65 -7.06
C TYR A 373 17.69 -22.51 -8.18
N ASP A 374 18.88 -23.07 -7.98
CA ASP A 374 19.50 -24.03 -8.91
C ASP A 374 18.65 -25.30 -9.06
N PHE A 375 18.17 -25.83 -7.93
CA PHE A 375 17.28 -26.98 -7.89
C PHE A 375 16.04 -26.69 -8.71
N LEU A 376 15.39 -25.55 -8.49
CA LEU A 376 14.19 -25.10 -9.18
C LEU A 376 14.40 -24.69 -10.65
N ARG A 377 15.67 -24.61 -11.10
CA ARG A 377 16.09 -24.14 -12.43
C ARG A 377 15.65 -22.69 -12.71
N VAL A 378 15.69 -21.84 -11.69
CA VAL A 378 15.35 -20.42 -11.80
C VAL A 378 16.59 -19.62 -12.19
N ASP A 379 16.53 -18.89 -13.30
CA ASP A 379 17.57 -17.92 -13.64
C ASP A 379 17.38 -16.62 -12.83
N VAL A 380 18.14 -16.50 -11.75
CA VAL A 380 18.13 -15.34 -10.86
C VAL A 380 18.63 -14.08 -11.57
N CYS A 381 19.65 -14.21 -12.40
CA CYS A 381 20.28 -13.08 -13.09
C CYS A 381 19.53 -12.69 -14.37
N LYS A 382 18.65 -13.55 -14.89
CA LYS A 382 17.92 -13.37 -16.17
C LYS A 382 18.90 -13.12 -17.33
N GLY A 383 20.01 -13.86 -17.37
CA GLY A 383 21.07 -13.70 -18.36
C GLY A 383 21.90 -12.41 -18.27
N ARG A 384 21.73 -11.57 -17.23
CA ARG A 384 22.50 -10.32 -17.09
C ARG A 384 23.96 -10.56 -16.71
N THR A 385 24.83 -9.73 -17.28
CA THR A 385 26.26 -9.67 -16.99
C THR A 385 26.55 -8.93 -15.68
N LEU A 386 27.77 -9.09 -15.14
CA LEU A 386 28.22 -8.35 -13.95
C LEU A 386 28.15 -6.82 -14.17
N GLY A 387 28.49 -6.33 -15.37
CA GLY A 387 28.43 -4.91 -15.71
C GLY A 387 27.00 -4.36 -15.65
N GLU A 388 26.02 -5.12 -16.18
CA GLU A 388 24.61 -4.73 -16.13
C GLU A 388 24.03 -4.79 -14.73
N ILE A 389 24.45 -5.76 -13.91
CA ILE A 389 24.06 -5.83 -12.49
C ILE A 389 24.62 -4.62 -11.73
N ILE A 390 25.86 -4.21 -12.01
CA ILE A 390 26.45 -3.00 -11.42
C ILE A 390 25.72 -1.73 -11.88
N LYS A 391 25.32 -1.66 -13.15
CA LYS A 391 24.46 -0.57 -13.64
C LYS A 391 23.13 -0.54 -12.89
N ASP A 392 22.50 -1.70 -12.70
CA ASP A 392 21.24 -1.80 -11.95
C ASP A 392 21.41 -1.44 -10.47
N LEU A 393 22.54 -1.82 -9.83
CA LEU A 393 22.87 -1.39 -8.45
C LEU A 393 22.89 0.13 -8.33
N LYS A 394 23.44 0.81 -9.34
CA LYS A 394 23.54 2.27 -9.41
C LYS A 394 22.28 2.96 -9.94
N ALA A 395 21.22 2.23 -10.29
CA ALA A 395 19.97 2.81 -10.78
C ALA A 395 19.27 3.74 -9.77
N ALA A 396 19.70 3.75 -8.51
CA ALA A 396 19.24 4.69 -7.49
C ALA A 396 20.08 5.98 -7.40
N GLN A 397 21.14 6.13 -8.21
CA GLN A 397 22.14 7.22 -8.14
C GLN A 397 22.22 8.10 -9.40
N ASP A 398 21.69 7.68 -10.56
CA ASP A 398 21.87 8.44 -11.80
C ASP A 398 21.27 9.87 -11.68
N TYR A 399 22.10 10.88 -11.94
CA TYR A 399 21.79 12.31 -11.76
C TYR A 399 21.03 12.92 -12.95
N ASP A 400 20.94 12.20 -14.08
CA ASP A 400 20.40 12.71 -15.34
C ASP A 400 19.07 12.08 -15.78
N ASP A 401 18.44 11.26 -14.94
CA ASP A 401 17.12 10.69 -15.28
C ASP A 401 16.18 10.68 -14.07
N GLU A 402 14.93 11.03 -14.32
CA GLU A 402 13.88 11.46 -13.39
C GLU A 402 13.34 10.32 -12.47
N TYR A 403 14.09 9.22 -12.28
CA TYR A 403 13.61 8.01 -11.61
C TYR A 403 14.69 7.26 -10.80
N ARG A 404 14.70 7.44 -9.47
CA ARG A 404 15.50 6.58 -8.56
C ARG A 404 14.79 5.24 -8.29
N ASP A 405 15.08 4.21 -9.08
CA ASP A 405 14.51 2.86 -8.87
C ASP A 405 15.29 2.07 -7.80
N LYS A 406 14.93 2.32 -6.52
CA LYS A 406 15.50 1.60 -5.37
C LYS A 406 15.18 0.10 -5.40
N SER A 407 14.05 -0.31 -5.98
CA SER A 407 13.65 -1.72 -6.03
C SER A 407 14.53 -2.51 -6.97
N LYS A 408 14.82 -1.97 -8.15
CA LYS A 408 15.77 -2.53 -9.11
C LYS A 408 17.19 -2.60 -8.55
N ALA A 409 17.66 -1.55 -7.87
CA ALA A 409 18.95 -1.56 -7.19
C ALA A 409 19.03 -2.67 -6.12
N ARG A 410 18.00 -2.83 -5.30
CA ARG A 410 17.96 -3.86 -4.24
C ARG A 410 17.87 -5.28 -4.81
N ASP A 411 17.10 -5.49 -5.88
CA ASP A 411 17.05 -6.78 -6.57
C ASP A 411 18.42 -7.10 -7.20
N ALA A 412 19.13 -6.10 -7.73
CA ALA A 412 20.49 -6.26 -8.24
C ALA A 412 21.51 -6.63 -7.15
N ALA A 413 21.33 -6.15 -5.92
CA ALA A 413 22.16 -6.59 -4.79
C ALA A 413 22.01 -8.09 -4.49
N PHE A 414 20.80 -8.65 -4.64
CA PHE A 414 20.62 -10.09 -4.48
C PHE A 414 21.25 -10.87 -5.62
N LYS A 415 21.12 -10.39 -6.87
CA LYS A 415 21.81 -10.99 -8.02
C LYS A 415 23.32 -11.01 -7.85
N LEU A 416 23.89 -9.93 -7.29
CA LEU A 416 25.31 -9.89 -6.94
C LEU A 416 25.68 -10.98 -5.92
N VAL A 417 24.89 -11.14 -4.84
CA VAL A 417 25.09 -12.21 -3.85
C VAL A 417 25.00 -13.60 -4.48
N TYR A 418 23.97 -13.84 -5.28
CA TYR A 418 23.76 -15.10 -5.98
C TYR A 418 24.97 -15.45 -6.85
N SER A 419 25.43 -14.50 -7.65
CA SER A 419 26.57 -14.69 -8.54
C SER A 419 27.90 -14.90 -7.81
N ILE A 420 28.12 -14.26 -6.65
CA ILE A 420 29.30 -14.51 -5.81
C ILE A 420 29.27 -15.93 -5.23
N LEU A 421 28.10 -16.40 -4.78
CA LEU A 421 27.97 -17.73 -4.17
C LEU A 421 28.12 -18.86 -5.20
N GLN A 422 27.49 -18.70 -6.37
CA GLN A 422 27.47 -19.67 -7.46
C GLN A 422 28.62 -19.54 -8.44
N ASP A 423 29.52 -18.57 -8.23
CA ASP A 423 30.66 -18.30 -9.08
C ASP A 423 30.30 -18.12 -10.58
N THR A 424 29.13 -17.53 -10.85
CA THR A 424 28.60 -17.42 -12.22
C THR A 424 29.43 -16.51 -13.12
N PHE A 425 30.27 -15.65 -12.54
CA PHE A 425 31.14 -14.72 -13.27
C PHE A 425 32.56 -15.24 -13.49
N GLN A 426 32.85 -16.49 -13.10
CA GLN A 426 34.18 -17.09 -13.19
C GLN A 426 35.20 -16.20 -12.46
N SER A 427 35.25 -16.33 -11.13
CA SER A 427 36.02 -15.52 -10.17
C SER A 427 37.55 -15.55 -10.37
N ASN A 428 38.02 -15.27 -11.57
CA ASN A 428 39.40 -15.00 -11.88
C ASN A 428 39.75 -13.62 -11.32
N ASP A 429 41.02 -13.40 -10.96
CA ASP A 429 41.53 -12.15 -10.38
C ASP A 429 41.10 -10.87 -11.13
N LYS A 430 40.78 -11.01 -12.43
CA LYS A 430 40.29 -9.94 -13.32
C LYS A 430 39.04 -9.21 -12.82
N HIS A 431 38.10 -9.89 -12.14
CA HIS A 431 36.84 -9.28 -11.70
C HIS A 431 36.80 -8.95 -10.20
N LYS A 432 37.84 -9.35 -9.44
CA LYS A 432 37.90 -9.18 -7.98
C LYS A 432 37.71 -7.73 -7.55
N ASN A 433 38.39 -6.79 -8.21
CA ASN A 433 38.27 -5.36 -7.91
C ASN A 433 36.89 -4.79 -8.29
N THR A 434 36.32 -5.26 -9.39
CA THR A 434 34.99 -4.84 -9.85
C THR A 434 33.90 -5.29 -8.89
N ILE A 435 33.97 -6.54 -8.41
CA ILE A 435 33.06 -7.07 -7.40
C ILE A 435 33.27 -6.33 -6.08
N PHE A 436 34.52 -6.10 -5.65
CA PHE A 436 34.80 -5.31 -4.45
C PHE A 436 34.16 -3.92 -4.50
N ASN A 437 34.29 -3.21 -5.63
CA ASN A 437 33.69 -1.88 -5.79
C ASN A 437 32.16 -1.92 -5.76
N ALA A 438 31.55 -2.98 -6.31
CA ALA A 438 30.11 -3.19 -6.24
C ALA A 438 29.63 -3.47 -4.80
N VAL A 439 30.38 -4.29 -4.04
CA VAL A 439 30.11 -4.56 -2.62
C VAL A 439 30.28 -3.31 -1.78
N LEU A 440 31.39 -2.58 -1.98
CA LEU A 440 31.65 -1.32 -1.31
C LEU A 440 30.54 -0.30 -1.59
N PHE A 441 30.07 -0.22 -2.83
CA PHE A 441 28.93 0.61 -3.21
C PHE A 441 27.67 0.24 -2.41
N VAL A 442 27.31 -1.05 -2.33
CA VAL A 442 26.15 -1.47 -1.53
C VAL A 442 26.32 -1.07 -0.06
N VAL A 443 27.48 -1.33 0.52
CA VAL A 443 27.77 -1.08 1.95
C VAL A 443 27.79 0.42 2.27
N SER A 444 28.25 1.27 1.35
CA SER A 444 28.34 2.72 1.56
C SER A 444 27.06 3.51 1.28
N HIS A 445 25.96 2.86 0.88
CA HIS A 445 24.70 3.53 0.51
C HIS A 445 23.52 3.14 1.42
N PRO A 446 23.52 3.55 2.70
CA PRO A 446 22.45 3.22 3.67
C PRO A 446 21.04 3.69 3.26
N ARG A 447 20.95 4.77 2.46
CA ARG A 447 19.66 5.30 1.96
C ARG A 447 19.00 4.35 0.95
N THR A 448 19.80 3.55 0.24
CA THR A 448 19.32 2.62 -0.79
C THR A 448 19.26 1.19 -0.24
N PHE A 449 20.32 0.74 0.44
CA PHE A 449 20.47 -0.61 0.95
C PHE A 449 20.40 -0.61 2.48
N LYS A 450 19.43 -1.33 3.03
CA LYS A 450 19.23 -1.45 4.48
C LYS A 450 20.30 -2.33 5.13
N TRP A 451 20.43 -2.24 6.45
CA TRP A 451 21.47 -2.94 7.21
C TRP A 451 21.55 -4.43 6.89
N LYS A 452 20.45 -5.20 6.91
CA LYS A 452 20.53 -6.64 6.59
C LYS A 452 21.03 -6.91 5.17
N THR A 453 20.65 -6.09 4.19
CA THR A 453 21.17 -6.19 2.82
C THR A 453 22.67 -5.90 2.78
N ARG A 454 23.11 -4.80 3.40
CA ARG A 454 24.53 -4.40 3.45
C ARG A 454 25.37 -5.47 4.14
N ASN A 455 24.90 -5.95 5.29
CA ASN A 455 25.58 -6.98 6.07
C ASN A 455 25.62 -8.31 5.32
N ALA A 456 24.51 -8.77 4.74
CA ALA A 456 24.49 -10.02 3.97
C ALA A 456 25.43 -9.98 2.75
N VAL A 457 25.42 -8.87 2.00
CA VAL A 457 26.31 -8.68 0.84
C VAL A 457 27.79 -8.70 1.28
N ARG A 458 28.10 -8.02 2.39
CA ARG A 458 29.44 -8.03 2.98
C ARG A 458 29.87 -9.43 3.43
N THR A 459 29.06 -10.11 4.25
CA THR A 459 29.35 -11.46 4.76
C THR A 459 29.57 -12.46 3.64
N VAL A 460 28.74 -12.42 2.59
CA VAL A 460 28.90 -13.29 1.41
C VAL A 460 30.22 -12.99 0.70
N TYR A 461 30.56 -11.72 0.49
CA TYR A 461 31.82 -11.35 -0.15
C TYR A 461 33.05 -11.81 0.65
N GLU A 462 33.08 -11.55 1.96
CA GLU A 462 34.18 -11.94 2.86
C GLU A 462 34.38 -13.46 2.92
N SER A 463 33.33 -14.25 2.68
CA SER A 463 33.43 -15.71 2.66
C SER A 463 34.10 -16.29 1.41
N LYS A 464 34.15 -15.53 0.32
CA LYS A 464 34.66 -15.96 -0.99
C LYS A 464 35.97 -15.29 -1.36
N PHE A 465 36.23 -14.08 -0.88
CA PHE A 465 37.38 -13.28 -1.27
C PHE A 465 38.26 -12.88 -0.09
N VAL A 466 39.57 -13.05 -0.25
CA VAL A 466 40.57 -12.52 0.70
C VAL A 466 40.72 -11.01 0.49
N LEU A 467 40.37 -10.24 1.52
CA LEU A 467 40.49 -8.78 1.60
C LEU A 467 41.94 -8.35 1.90
N SER A 468 42.41 -7.30 1.23
CA SER A 468 43.60 -6.57 1.69
C SER A 468 43.29 -5.74 2.95
N VAL A 469 44.33 -5.33 3.68
CA VAL A 469 44.19 -4.46 4.87
C VAL A 469 43.41 -3.18 4.53
N LYS A 470 43.69 -2.57 3.37
CA LYS A 470 43.00 -1.36 2.90
C LYS A 470 41.54 -1.61 2.56
N GLN A 471 41.23 -2.74 1.94
CA GLN A 471 39.86 -3.11 1.60
C GLN A 471 39.02 -3.40 2.85
N ARG A 472 39.59 -4.12 3.82
CA ARG A 472 38.96 -4.39 5.11
C ARG A 472 38.65 -3.11 5.88
N ALA A 473 39.65 -2.23 6.05
CA ALA A 473 39.46 -0.95 6.73
C ALA A 473 38.37 -0.08 6.08
N ASN A 474 38.24 -0.12 4.75
CA ASN A 474 37.20 0.63 4.04
C ASN A 474 35.80 0.06 4.30
N LEU A 475 35.64 -1.27 4.35
CA LEU A 475 34.37 -1.91 4.71
C LEU A 475 34.03 -1.69 6.21
N ASP A 476 35.03 -1.74 7.09
CA ASP A 476 34.86 -1.56 8.54
C ASP A 476 34.37 -0.16 8.89
N ARG A 477 34.85 0.88 8.22
CA ARG A 477 34.39 2.27 8.41
C ARG A 477 32.86 2.41 8.33
N TRP A 478 32.21 1.66 7.45
CA TRP A 478 30.76 1.70 7.28
C TRP A 478 30.01 0.82 8.28
N HIS A 479 30.70 -0.14 8.90
CA HIS A 479 30.14 -1.00 9.94
C HIS A 479 30.27 -0.36 11.34
N GLU A 480 31.29 0.47 11.58
CA GLU A 480 31.44 1.27 12.80
C GLU A 480 30.45 2.45 12.86
N LEU A 481 30.09 3.03 11.71
CA LEU A 481 29.00 4.01 11.62
C LEU A 481 27.64 3.38 11.95
N ASP A 482 27.46 2.10 11.62
CA ASP A 482 26.26 1.33 11.92
C ASP A 482 26.24 0.80 13.38
N SER A 483 27.39 0.63 14.06
CA SER A 483 27.45 0.09 15.43
C SER A 483 26.95 1.07 16.50
N GLY A 484 27.01 2.38 16.23
CA GLY A 484 26.29 3.41 16.98
C GLY A 484 24.78 3.43 16.72
N GLU A 485 24.33 2.87 15.59
CA GLU A 485 22.91 2.66 15.24
C GLU A 485 22.39 1.26 15.66
N GLN A 486 23.27 0.37 16.13
CA GLN A 486 22.98 -1.05 16.41
C GLN A 486 21.99 -1.28 17.56
N ALA A 487 21.80 -0.30 18.46
CA ALA A 487 20.75 -0.38 19.47
C ALA A 487 19.33 -0.08 18.92
N ARG A 488 19.17 0.11 17.61
CA ARG A 488 17.93 0.59 16.98
C ARG A 488 17.40 -0.27 15.82
N THR A 489 18.05 -1.37 15.42
CA THR A 489 17.83 -1.91 14.05
C THR A 489 17.63 -3.43 13.89
N ASP A 490 17.68 -4.25 14.95
CA ASP A 490 17.43 -5.69 14.79
C ASP A 490 15.92 -6.07 14.66
N GLU A 491 15.00 -5.15 14.94
CA GLU A 491 13.55 -5.35 14.73
C GLU A 491 12.99 -4.67 13.44
N ASP A 492 13.80 -3.85 12.77
CA ASP A 492 13.33 -2.90 11.72
C ASP A 492 13.68 -3.33 10.28
N ASP A 493 14.17 -4.55 10.07
CA ASP A 493 14.44 -5.06 8.72
C ASP A 493 13.26 -5.88 8.16
N VAL A 494 12.10 -5.24 8.19
CA VAL A 494 11.00 -5.47 7.26
C VAL A 494 10.60 -4.09 6.75
N THR A 495 11.21 -3.66 5.65
CA THR A 495 10.70 -2.48 4.96
C THR A 495 9.36 -2.89 4.32
N THR A 496 8.26 -2.23 4.62
CA THR A 496 7.24 -1.96 3.61
C THR A 496 7.81 -0.90 2.67
N ASP A 497 7.33 -0.83 1.42
CA ASP A 497 7.50 0.40 0.65
C ASP A 497 6.77 1.51 1.42
N GLU A 498 7.49 2.19 2.31
CA GLU A 498 7.20 3.52 2.82
C GLU A 498 8.39 3.89 3.73
N GLY A 499 9.14 4.90 3.30
CA GLY A 499 10.35 5.37 3.96
C GLY A 499 10.95 6.46 3.11
N ASN A 500 10.20 7.55 2.94
CA ASN A 500 10.76 8.80 2.47
C ASN A 500 11.77 9.27 3.54
N SER A 501 13.02 9.42 3.13
CA SER A 501 14.08 9.99 3.97
C SER A 501 14.79 11.02 3.11
N ASP A 502 14.20 12.21 3.04
CA ASP A 502 14.84 13.38 2.51
C ASP A 502 15.84 13.89 3.55
N TRP A 503 17.11 13.83 3.18
CA TRP A 503 18.18 14.59 3.82
C TRP A 503 18.97 15.22 2.68
N TYR A 504 18.61 16.45 2.34
CA TYR A 504 19.53 17.39 1.73
C TYR A 504 20.47 17.88 2.83
N ASP A 505 21.77 17.72 2.61
CA ASP A 505 22.70 18.78 2.99
C ASP A 505 23.78 18.85 1.93
N SER A 506 23.84 20.00 1.29
CA SER A 506 24.82 20.38 0.28
C SER A 506 25.66 21.45 0.94
N ASP A 507 26.89 21.11 1.31
CA ASP A 507 27.95 22.09 1.48
C ASP A 507 29.23 21.51 0.88
N TYR A 508 29.47 21.84 -0.39
CA TYR A 508 30.81 22.01 -0.92
C TYR A 508 30.85 23.38 -1.60
N SER A 509 31.29 24.37 -0.83
CA SER A 509 31.88 25.60 -1.34
C SER A 509 33.39 25.50 -1.12
N ASP A 510 34.15 25.81 -2.15
CA ASP A 510 35.61 25.84 -2.19
C ASP A 510 36.24 26.59 -1.02
N CYS A 511 37.37 26.05 -0.54
CA CYS A 511 38.52 26.85 -0.12
C CYS A 511 39.80 25.99 -0.18
N SER A 512 40.64 26.33 -1.18
CA SER A 512 42.08 26.03 -1.35
C SER A 512 42.50 24.62 -1.76
#